data_AF-A0A4Y3RVT2-F1
#
_entry.id   AF-A0A4Y3RVT2-F1
#
_cell.length_a   1.000
_cell.length_b   1.000
_cell.length_c   1.000
_cell.angle_alpha   90.00
_cell.angle_beta   90.00
_cell.angle_gamma   90.00
#
_symmetry.space_group_name_H-M   'P 1'
#
loop_
_entity.id
_entity.type
_entity.pdbx_description
1 polymer ?
#
loop_
_entity_poly.entity_id
_entity_poly.type
_entity_poly.pdbx_seq_one_letter_code
_entity_poly.pdbx_strand_id
1 'polypeptide(L)'
;MADTVNSLVARVHELLVALGTSGPTAASTAGLHDVVARATALGPDGTWLVAAGETSLGVLAVAHGQADQAVYHLDAAVAAGLNDCVMFHAAPFRPLHYDPRFQALYQRMRITEADLDELFWLHQEMRLMARDAENAMVDNIGRLDSGVSVLPQAPIPTREPHTLGILIARIDLAATQTALQQAALKLDFQRSSGNTSLSLIDDSWDYTRARRDARHADDLDSQRLRAAEARAFVERPGAGTTLLPCPPLGSITYPA
;
A
#
# COMPACT_ATOMS: atom_id res chain seq x y z
N MET A 1 7.22 9.23 -24.66
CA MET A 1 7.45 7.98 -23.90
C MET A 1 7.30 8.22 -22.40
N ALA A 2 7.99 9.20 -21.80
CA ALA A 2 7.81 9.55 -20.38
C ALA A 2 6.35 9.84 -20.00
N ASP A 3 5.60 10.61 -20.81
CA ASP A 3 4.18 10.88 -20.58
C ASP A 3 3.30 9.62 -20.58
N THR A 4 3.68 8.62 -21.38
CA THR A 4 2.96 7.35 -21.49
C THR A 4 3.24 6.46 -20.28
N VAL A 5 4.48 6.41 -19.80
CA VAL A 5 4.85 5.70 -18.57
C VAL A 5 4.16 6.34 -17.37
N ASN A 6 4.24 7.67 -17.21
CA ASN A 6 3.58 8.39 -16.12
C ASN A 6 2.06 8.18 -16.11
N SER A 7 1.42 8.16 -17.29
CA SER A 7 0.00 7.84 -17.40
C SER A 7 -0.33 6.42 -16.94
N LEU A 8 0.52 5.43 -17.25
CA LEU A 8 0.33 4.05 -16.78
C LEU A 8 0.60 3.91 -15.28
N VAL A 9 1.59 4.62 -14.74
CA VAL A 9 1.83 4.69 -13.28
C VAL A 9 0.58 5.19 -12.57
N ALA A 10 0.03 6.32 -13.01
CA ALA A 10 -1.21 6.86 -12.46
C ALA A 10 -2.35 5.85 -12.57
N ARG A 11 -2.45 5.14 -13.70
CA ARG A 11 -3.48 4.11 -13.89
C ARG A 11 -3.33 2.92 -12.93
N VAL A 12 -2.11 2.44 -12.68
CA VAL A 12 -1.86 1.39 -11.68
C VAL A 12 -2.26 1.88 -10.31
N HIS A 13 -1.83 3.08 -9.92
CA HIS A 13 -2.20 3.69 -8.64
C HIS A 13 -3.73 3.76 -8.46
N GLU A 14 -4.47 4.27 -9.46
CA GLU A 14 -5.94 4.31 -9.44
C GLU A 14 -6.57 2.93 -9.26
N LEU A 15 -6.06 1.91 -9.97
CA LEU A 15 -6.57 0.55 -9.87
C LEU A 15 -6.33 -0.03 -8.47
N LEU A 16 -5.15 0.18 -7.90
CA LEU A 16 -4.83 -0.25 -6.54
C LEU A 16 -5.67 0.47 -5.48
N VAL A 17 -5.91 1.78 -5.65
CA VAL A 17 -6.83 2.54 -4.78
C VAL A 17 -8.25 2.00 -4.88
N ALA A 18 -8.73 1.70 -6.09
CA ALA A 18 -10.05 1.12 -6.29
C ALA A 18 -10.17 -0.26 -5.62
N LEU A 19 -9.15 -1.11 -5.73
CA LEU A 19 -9.07 -2.40 -5.03
C LEU A 19 -9.12 -2.22 -3.51
N GLY A 20 -8.37 -1.27 -2.96
CA GLY A 20 -8.32 -1.02 -1.52
C GLY A 20 -9.59 -0.40 -0.93
N THR A 21 -10.36 0.36 -1.72
CA THR A 21 -11.56 1.08 -1.26
C THR A 21 -12.88 0.37 -1.59
N SER A 22 -12.94 -0.35 -2.71
CA SER A 22 -14.16 -0.97 -3.24
C SER A 22 -14.05 -2.49 -3.35
N GLY A 23 -12.87 -3.07 -3.10
CA GLY A 23 -12.59 -4.49 -3.29
C GLY A 23 -12.38 -4.86 -4.76
N PRO A 24 -12.07 -6.14 -5.04
CA PRO A 24 -11.88 -6.64 -6.40
C PRO A 24 -13.18 -6.65 -7.21
N THR A 25 -13.12 -6.12 -8.42
CA THR A 25 -14.21 -6.11 -9.40
C THR A 25 -13.74 -6.62 -10.76
N ALA A 26 -14.67 -7.06 -11.62
CA ALA A 26 -14.33 -7.43 -12.99
C ALA A 26 -13.65 -6.28 -13.76
N ALA A 27 -14.06 -5.03 -13.50
CA ALA A 27 -13.48 -3.85 -14.12
C ALA A 27 -12.04 -3.58 -13.64
N SER A 28 -11.74 -3.75 -12.36
CA SER A 28 -10.38 -3.58 -11.84
C SER A 28 -9.44 -4.67 -12.36
N THR A 29 -9.90 -5.92 -12.43
CA THR A 29 -9.12 -7.04 -12.99
C THR A 29 -8.85 -6.83 -14.48
N ALA A 30 -9.86 -6.44 -15.26
CA ALA A 30 -9.68 -6.11 -16.68
C ALA A 30 -8.72 -4.91 -16.86
N GLY A 31 -8.79 -3.92 -15.97
CA GLY A 31 -7.87 -2.79 -15.95
C GLY A 31 -6.41 -3.19 -15.70
N LEU A 32 -6.16 -4.16 -14.82
CA LEU A 32 -4.80 -4.69 -14.61
C LEU A 32 -4.26 -5.39 -15.85
N HIS A 33 -5.09 -6.19 -16.54
CA HIS A 33 -4.70 -6.80 -17.82
C HIS A 33 -4.41 -5.74 -18.91
N ASP A 34 -5.19 -4.65 -18.98
CA ASP A 34 -4.91 -3.53 -19.89
C ASP A 34 -3.55 -2.87 -19.59
N VAL A 35 -3.26 -2.61 -18.31
CA VAL A 35 -1.96 -2.10 -17.88
C VAL A 35 -0.83 -3.01 -18.35
N VAL A 36 -0.93 -4.33 -18.10
CA VAL A 36 0.09 -5.30 -18.51
C VAL A 36 0.31 -5.26 -20.02
N ALA A 37 -0.76 -5.26 -20.81
CA ALA A 37 -0.67 -5.23 -22.27
C ALA A 37 0.01 -3.95 -22.78
N ARG A 38 -0.40 -2.79 -22.25
CA ARG A 38 0.16 -1.48 -22.64
C ARG A 38 1.60 -1.31 -22.17
N ALA A 39 1.92 -1.76 -20.96
CA ALA A 39 3.28 -1.73 -20.42
C ALA A 39 4.22 -2.64 -21.21
N THR A 40 3.75 -3.81 -21.63
CA THR A 40 4.51 -4.74 -22.50
C THR A 40 4.88 -4.06 -23.83
N ALA A 41 3.95 -3.30 -24.42
CA ALA A 41 4.19 -2.57 -25.66
C ALA A 41 5.24 -1.45 -25.53
N LEU A 42 5.55 -0.99 -24.32
CA LEU A 42 6.62 -0.02 -24.05
C LEU A 42 8.00 -0.67 -23.95
N GLY A 43 8.09 -2.01 -23.94
CA GLY A 43 9.36 -2.72 -23.85
C GLY A 43 10.07 -2.52 -22.50
N PRO A 44 11.41 -2.32 -22.50
CA PRO A 44 12.18 -2.19 -21.25
C PRO A 44 11.65 -1.10 -20.31
N ASP A 45 11.20 0.03 -20.86
CA ASP A 45 10.71 1.18 -20.07
C ASP A 45 9.42 0.87 -19.29
N GLY A 46 8.62 -0.09 -19.77
CA GLY A 46 7.38 -0.53 -19.12
C GLY A 46 7.52 -1.81 -18.28
N THR A 47 8.70 -2.41 -18.23
CA THR A 47 8.87 -3.77 -17.66
C THR A 47 8.46 -3.85 -16.18
N TRP A 48 8.78 -2.83 -15.38
CA TRP A 48 8.37 -2.81 -13.97
C TRP A 48 6.85 -2.63 -13.79
N LEU A 49 6.16 -1.99 -14.74
CA LEU A 49 4.69 -1.87 -14.74
C LEU A 49 4.01 -3.18 -15.14
N VAL A 50 4.64 -3.97 -16.01
CA VAL A 50 4.23 -5.37 -16.26
C VAL A 50 4.32 -6.16 -14.96
N ALA A 51 5.46 -6.07 -14.26
CA ALA A 51 5.64 -6.71 -12.96
C ALA A 51 4.59 -6.24 -11.94
N ALA A 52 4.28 -4.95 -11.85
CA ALA A 52 3.26 -4.43 -10.94
C ALA A 52 1.86 -5.00 -11.24
N GLY A 53 1.46 -5.01 -12.51
CA GLY A 53 0.16 -5.55 -12.95
C GLY A 53 0.04 -7.05 -12.70
N GLU A 54 1.05 -7.82 -13.08
CA GLU A 54 1.10 -9.27 -12.85
C GLU A 54 1.16 -9.61 -11.35
N THR A 55 1.89 -8.84 -10.55
CA THR A 55 1.90 -9.00 -9.09
C THR A 55 0.50 -8.80 -8.51
N SER A 56 -0.18 -7.74 -8.93
CA SER A 56 -1.55 -7.43 -8.48
C SER A 56 -2.53 -8.54 -8.86
N LEU A 57 -2.47 -9.05 -10.09
CA LEU A 57 -3.28 -10.20 -10.53
C LEU A 57 -2.96 -11.47 -9.73
N GLY A 58 -1.69 -11.71 -9.42
CA GLY A 58 -1.25 -12.81 -8.57
C GLY A 58 -1.79 -12.71 -7.15
N VAL A 59 -1.73 -11.53 -6.52
CA VAL A 59 -2.30 -11.26 -5.20
C VAL A 59 -3.82 -11.49 -5.20
N LEU A 60 -4.52 -11.04 -6.23
CA LEU A 60 -5.96 -11.28 -6.37
C LEU A 60 -6.28 -12.77 -6.53
N ALA A 61 -5.51 -13.51 -7.31
CA ALA A 61 -5.69 -14.94 -7.46
C ALA A 61 -5.45 -15.68 -6.11
N VAL A 62 -4.45 -15.26 -5.32
CA VAL A 62 -4.25 -15.77 -3.95
C VAL A 62 -5.47 -15.49 -3.09
N ALA A 63 -6.00 -14.26 -3.11
CA ALA A 63 -7.18 -13.88 -2.32
C ALA A 63 -8.42 -14.72 -2.66
N HIS A 64 -8.55 -15.17 -3.92
CA HIS A 64 -9.63 -16.06 -4.38
C HIS A 64 -9.32 -17.56 -4.23
N GLY A 65 -8.18 -17.94 -3.65
CA GLY A 65 -7.77 -19.34 -3.52
C GLY A 65 -7.40 -20.03 -4.85
N GLN A 66 -7.09 -19.26 -5.89
CA GLN A 66 -6.76 -19.74 -7.23
C GLN A 66 -5.24 -19.96 -7.35
N ALA A 67 -4.72 -20.99 -6.68
CA ALA A 67 -3.27 -21.21 -6.55
C ALA A 67 -2.53 -21.31 -7.89
N ASP A 68 -3.07 -22.03 -8.88
CA ASP A 68 -2.44 -22.15 -10.21
C ASP A 68 -2.34 -20.81 -10.93
N GLN A 69 -3.40 -20.00 -10.85
CA GLN A 69 -3.45 -18.69 -11.49
C GLN A 69 -2.56 -17.69 -10.76
N ALA A 70 -2.49 -17.78 -9.43
CA ALA A 70 -1.55 -17.00 -8.63
C ALA A 70 -0.10 -17.30 -9.04
N VAL A 71 0.30 -18.56 -9.08
CA VAL A 71 1.65 -18.95 -9.49
C VAL A 71 1.96 -18.49 -10.91
N TYR A 72 1.01 -18.61 -11.85
CA TYR A 72 1.18 -18.12 -13.22
C TYR A 72 1.51 -16.62 -13.28
N HIS A 73 0.70 -15.78 -12.63
CA HIS A 73 0.90 -14.34 -12.62
C HIS A 73 2.18 -13.93 -11.86
N LEU A 74 2.46 -14.57 -10.73
CA LEU A 74 3.67 -14.28 -9.95
C LEU A 74 4.96 -14.71 -10.68
N ASP A 75 4.92 -15.79 -11.46
CA ASP A 75 6.04 -16.20 -12.29
C ASP A 75 6.33 -15.18 -13.39
N ALA A 76 5.29 -14.66 -14.03
CA ALA A 76 5.36 -13.58 -15.01
C ALA A 76 5.89 -12.28 -14.38
N ALA A 77 5.44 -11.94 -13.16
CA ALA A 77 5.92 -10.78 -12.43
C ALA A 77 7.42 -10.88 -12.11
N VAL A 78 7.89 -12.04 -11.63
CA VAL A 78 9.32 -12.29 -11.37
C VAL A 78 10.13 -12.25 -12.66
N ALA A 79 9.61 -12.79 -13.75
CA ALA A 79 10.26 -12.69 -15.07
C ALA A 79 10.37 -11.23 -15.55
N ALA A 80 9.41 -10.37 -15.18
CA ALA A 80 9.42 -8.93 -15.40
C ALA A 80 10.18 -8.13 -14.34
N GLY A 81 10.93 -8.78 -13.44
CA GLY A 81 11.81 -8.12 -12.48
C GLY A 81 11.22 -7.83 -11.11
N LEU A 82 10.06 -8.39 -10.75
CA LEU A 82 9.59 -8.41 -9.37
C LEU A 82 10.64 -9.10 -8.49
N ASN A 83 11.06 -8.41 -7.43
CA ASN A 83 11.96 -8.95 -6.43
C ASN A 83 11.54 -8.61 -4.99
N ASP A 84 10.27 -8.27 -4.78
CA ASP A 84 9.70 -8.10 -3.45
C ASP A 84 9.53 -9.44 -2.72
N CYS A 85 10.64 -9.90 -2.12
CA CYS A 85 10.66 -11.14 -1.37
C CYS A 85 9.97 -11.04 -0.01
N VAL A 86 9.75 -9.83 0.52
CA VAL A 86 9.08 -9.63 1.82
C VAL A 86 7.59 -9.93 1.68
N MET A 87 6.96 -9.46 0.58
CA MET A 87 5.56 -9.77 0.26
C MET A 87 5.26 -11.28 0.29
N PHE A 88 6.16 -12.11 -0.26
CA PHE A 88 5.98 -13.56 -0.31
C PHE A 88 6.04 -14.28 1.05
N HIS A 89 6.40 -13.57 2.12
CA HIS A 89 6.32 -14.06 3.50
C HIS A 89 5.04 -13.65 4.22
N ALA A 90 4.20 -12.81 3.61
CA ALA A 90 2.89 -12.47 4.16
C ALA A 90 2.01 -13.72 4.29
N ALA A 91 1.13 -13.72 5.29
CA ALA A 91 0.28 -14.87 5.61
C ALA A 91 -0.51 -15.45 4.43
N PRO A 92 -1.09 -14.63 3.51
CA PRO A 92 -1.84 -15.15 2.36
C PRO A 92 -1.02 -16.03 1.40
N PHE A 93 0.31 -15.84 1.32
CA PHE A 93 1.18 -16.61 0.41
C PHE A 93 1.67 -17.93 1.00
N ARG A 94 1.52 -18.16 2.31
CA ARG A 94 1.98 -19.40 2.97
C ARG A 94 1.50 -20.69 2.31
N PRO A 95 0.24 -20.82 1.82
CA PRO A 95 -0.19 -22.02 1.12
C PRO A 95 0.63 -22.35 -0.12
N LEU A 96 1.22 -21.34 -0.78
CA LEU A 96 2.06 -21.54 -1.96
C LEU A 96 3.49 -21.99 -1.63
N HIS A 97 3.93 -21.91 -0.37
CA HIS A 97 5.32 -22.25 0.00
C HIS A 97 5.71 -23.70 -0.28
N TYR A 98 4.73 -24.60 -0.37
CA TYR A 98 4.94 -26.01 -0.68
C TYR A 98 4.81 -26.32 -2.18
N ASP A 99 4.42 -25.35 -3.01
CA ASP A 99 4.36 -25.52 -4.45
C ASP A 99 5.77 -25.39 -5.06
N PRO A 100 6.29 -26.43 -5.75
CA PRO A 100 7.62 -26.38 -6.34
C PRO A 100 7.78 -25.28 -7.39
N ARG A 101 6.70 -24.88 -8.08
CA ARG A 101 6.72 -23.77 -9.05
C ARG A 101 6.91 -22.44 -8.35
N PHE A 102 6.24 -22.24 -7.20
CA PHE A 102 6.41 -21.05 -6.37
C PHE A 102 7.80 -20.99 -5.72
N GLN A 103 8.34 -22.12 -5.29
CA GLN A 103 9.74 -22.18 -4.82
C GLN A 103 10.72 -21.82 -5.94
N ALA A 104 10.51 -22.34 -7.15
CA ALA A 104 11.36 -22.08 -8.30
C ALA A 104 11.35 -20.60 -8.70
N LEU A 105 10.18 -19.94 -8.75
CA LEU A 105 10.12 -18.49 -9.03
C LEU A 105 10.79 -17.68 -7.91
N TYR A 106 10.59 -18.03 -6.64
CA TYR A 106 11.22 -17.33 -5.51
C TYR A 106 12.75 -17.39 -5.58
N GLN A 107 13.31 -18.55 -5.93
CA GLN A 107 14.75 -18.76 -6.05
C GLN A 107 15.41 -17.94 -7.18
N ARG A 108 14.64 -17.40 -8.13
CA ARG A 108 15.15 -16.53 -9.20
C ARG A 108 15.30 -15.07 -8.75
N MET A 109 14.62 -14.66 -7.69
CA MET A 109 14.64 -13.27 -7.22
C MET A 109 16.01 -12.89 -6.67
N ARG A 110 16.43 -11.66 -6.97
CA ARG A 110 17.69 -11.08 -6.48
C ARG A 110 17.41 -9.70 -5.90
N ILE A 111 18.05 -9.38 -4.79
CA ILE A 111 17.85 -8.12 -4.08
C ILE A 111 19.16 -7.63 -3.49
N THR A 112 19.28 -6.31 -3.34
CA THR A 112 20.39 -5.67 -2.62
C THR A 112 20.03 -5.55 -1.13
N GLU A 113 21.01 -5.35 -0.26
CA GLU A 113 20.73 -5.12 1.15
C GLU A 113 19.95 -3.81 1.35
N ALA A 114 20.34 -2.74 0.64
CA ALA A 114 19.68 -1.44 0.70
C ALA A 114 18.19 -1.51 0.28
N ASP A 115 17.88 -2.27 -0.76
CA ASP A 115 16.50 -2.46 -1.21
C ASP A 115 15.72 -3.39 -0.27
N LEU A 116 16.36 -4.43 0.29
CA LEU A 116 15.70 -5.28 1.28
C LEU A 116 15.27 -4.47 2.52
N ASP A 117 16.13 -3.58 3.02
CA ASP A 117 15.81 -2.68 4.13
C ASP A 117 14.58 -1.81 3.82
N GLU A 118 14.52 -1.26 2.61
CA GLU A 118 13.39 -0.45 2.20
C GLU A 118 12.11 -1.28 2.04
N LEU A 119 12.16 -2.50 1.50
CA LEU A 119 10.97 -3.37 1.44
C LEU A 119 10.44 -3.69 2.84
N PHE A 120 11.32 -4.02 3.79
CA PHE A 120 10.92 -4.23 5.18
C PHE A 120 10.20 -3.00 5.74
N TRP A 121 10.75 -1.82 5.49
CA TRP A 121 10.14 -0.56 5.91
C TRP A 121 8.78 -0.30 5.23
N LEU A 122 8.68 -0.48 3.91
CA LEU A 122 7.46 -0.27 3.13
C LEU A 122 6.31 -1.17 3.63
N HIS A 123 6.59 -2.46 3.84
CA HIS A 123 5.62 -3.39 4.40
C HIS A 123 5.23 -3.07 5.84
N GLN A 124 6.19 -2.66 6.66
CA GLN A 124 5.91 -2.23 8.03
C GLN A 124 5.03 -0.98 8.05
N GLU A 125 5.35 0.03 7.23
CA GLU A 125 4.61 1.29 7.19
C GLU A 125 3.18 1.10 6.66
N MET A 126 2.96 0.25 5.65
CA MET A 126 1.61 -0.11 5.21
C MET A 126 0.75 -0.68 6.36
N ARG A 127 1.35 -1.50 7.24
CA ARG A 127 0.64 -2.05 8.42
C ARG A 127 0.41 -1.03 9.52
N LEU A 128 1.42 -0.23 9.83
CA LEU A 128 1.31 0.81 10.86
C LEU A 128 0.26 1.85 10.47
N MET A 129 0.25 2.26 9.21
CA MET A 129 -0.73 3.22 8.70
C MET A 129 -2.16 2.64 8.69
N ALA A 130 -2.34 1.36 8.37
CA ALA A 130 -3.66 0.72 8.50
C ALA A 130 -4.16 0.76 9.96
N ARG A 131 -3.29 0.49 10.93
CA ARG A 131 -3.62 0.62 12.36
C ARG A 131 -3.88 2.06 12.78
N ASP A 132 -3.05 3.01 12.33
CA ASP A 132 -3.21 4.43 12.62
C ASP A 132 -4.56 4.93 12.08
N ALA A 133 -4.97 4.45 10.89
CA ALA A 133 -6.29 4.72 10.30
C ALA A 133 -7.42 4.12 11.14
N GLU A 134 -7.33 2.84 11.52
CA GLU A 134 -8.32 2.19 12.39
C GLU A 134 -8.48 2.94 13.72
N ASN A 135 -7.37 3.30 14.38
CA ASN A 135 -7.38 4.07 15.62
C ASN A 135 -8.02 5.45 15.43
N ALA A 136 -7.67 6.16 14.36
CA ALA A 136 -8.28 7.46 14.04
C ALA A 136 -9.79 7.35 13.82
N MET A 137 -10.26 6.29 13.15
CA MET A 137 -11.69 6.04 12.95
C MET A 137 -12.41 5.76 14.28
N VAL A 138 -11.77 5.03 15.21
CA VAL A 138 -12.31 4.76 16.55
C VAL A 138 -12.38 6.03 17.39
N ASP A 139 -11.33 6.85 17.39
CA ASP A 139 -11.28 8.11 18.15
C ASP A 139 -12.36 9.12 17.69
N ASN A 140 -12.80 9.02 16.43
CA ASN A 140 -13.84 9.88 15.87
C ASN A 140 -15.26 9.45 16.26
N ILE A 141 -15.45 8.29 16.89
CA ILE A 141 -16.78 7.82 17.34
C ILE A 141 -17.28 8.71 18.48
N GLY A 142 -18.47 9.29 18.29
CA GLY A 142 -19.11 10.13 19.31
C GLY A 142 -18.49 11.52 19.47
N ARG A 143 -17.56 11.89 18.59
CA ARG A 143 -16.93 13.21 18.51
C ARG A 143 -17.92 14.26 18.00
N LEU A 144 -18.10 15.34 18.76
CA LEU A 144 -19.11 16.38 18.51
C LEU A 144 -18.62 17.60 17.73
N ASP A 145 -17.37 17.72 17.28
CA ASP A 145 -16.99 18.86 16.42
C ASP A 145 -17.46 18.66 14.96
N SER A 146 -17.22 19.64 14.08
CA SER A 146 -17.44 19.53 12.63
C SER A 146 -16.14 19.50 11.81
N GLY A 147 -14.99 19.41 12.49
CA GLY A 147 -13.67 19.37 11.88
C GLY A 147 -13.40 18.09 11.10
N VAL A 148 -12.37 18.14 10.27
CA VAL A 148 -11.89 16.98 9.50
C VAL A 148 -10.46 16.72 9.94
N SER A 149 -10.20 15.49 10.39
CA SER A 149 -8.86 15.05 10.76
C SER A 149 -8.16 14.49 9.53
N VAL A 150 -6.98 15.03 9.22
CA VAL A 150 -6.15 14.47 8.15
C VAL A 150 -5.43 13.27 8.74
N LEU A 151 -5.45 12.12 8.06
CA LEU A 151 -4.71 10.94 8.49
C LEU A 151 -3.24 11.15 8.09
N PRO A 152 -2.31 11.42 9.04
CA PRO A 152 -0.93 11.73 8.67
C PRO A 152 -0.21 10.50 8.13
N GLN A 153 0.73 10.71 7.21
CA GLN A 153 1.39 9.64 6.46
C GLN A 153 2.90 9.86 6.42
N ALA A 154 3.68 8.78 6.49
CA ALA A 154 5.11 8.87 6.32
C ALA A 154 5.46 9.24 4.86
N PRO A 155 6.50 10.05 4.64
CA PRO A 155 6.94 10.38 3.28
C PRO A 155 7.45 9.13 2.56
N ILE A 156 7.08 8.99 1.28
CA ILE A 156 7.59 7.92 0.43
C ILE A 156 9.08 8.14 0.15
N PRO A 157 9.94 7.12 0.28
CA PRO A 157 11.36 7.24 -0.01
C PRO A 157 11.63 7.73 -1.44
N THR A 158 12.57 8.66 -1.59
CA THR A 158 12.92 9.28 -2.89
C THR A 158 14.27 8.83 -3.44
N ARG A 159 15.03 8.01 -2.69
CA ARG A 159 16.30 7.48 -3.18
C ARG A 159 16.09 6.65 -4.45
N GLU A 160 17.10 6.58 -5.29
CA GLU A 160 17.11 5.70 -6.46
C GLU A 160 17.19 4.24 -6.00
N PRO A 161 16.24 3.38 -6.37
CA PRO A 161 16.30 1.97 -6.02
C PRO A 161 17.28 1.22 -6.93
N HIS A 162 17.86 0.13 -6.42
CA HIS A 162 18.73 -0.73 -7.23
C HIS A 162 17.95 -1.78 -8.02
N THR A 163 16.67 -1.97 -7.68
CA THR A 163 15.81 -3.01 -8.22
C THR A 163 14.38 -2.54 -8.42
N LEU A 164 13.69 -3.13 -9.40
CA LEU A 164 12.38 -2.68 -9.84
C LEU A 164 11.27 -2.94 -8.81
N GLY A 165 11.39 -3.96 -7.95
CA GLY A 165 10.39 -4.27 -6.94
C GLY A 165 10.17 -3.15 -5.92
N ILE A 166 11.16 -2.28 -5.70
CA ILE A 166 10.98 -1.10 -4.85
C ILE A 166 9.97 -0.12 -5.45
N LEU A 167 9.98 0.08 -6.78
CA LEU A 167 9.03 0.96 -7.44
C LEU A 167 7.59 0.44 -7.28
N ILE A 168 7.42 -0.88 -7.31
CA ILE A 168 6.14 -1.55 -7.08
C ILE A 168 5.72 -1.36 -5.62
N ALA A 169 6.56 -1.71 -4.65
CA ALA A 169 6.19 -1.56 -3.24
C ALA A 169 5.92 -0.09 -2.83
N ARG A 170 6.61 0.89 -3.47
CA ARG A 170 6.31 2.32 -3.29
C ARG A 170 4.93 2.71 -3.86
N ILE A 171 4.54 2.19 -5.03
CA ILE A 171 3.21 2.46 -5.59
C ILE A 171 2.10 1.83 -4.75
N ASP A 172 2.37 0.65 -4.18
CA ASP A 172 1.46 -0.01 -3.23
C ASP A 172 1.28 0.80 -1.95
N LEU A 173 2.38 1.34 -1.38
CA LEU A 173 2.29 2.25 -0.24
C LEU A 173 1.50 3.52 -0.59
N ALA A 174 1.77 4.16 -1.74
CA ALA A 174 1.06 5.35 -2.20
C ALA A 174 -0.44 5.11 -2.42
N ALA A 175 -0.79 3.94 -2.97
CA ALA A 175 -2.17 3.51 -3.14
C ALA A 175 -2.86 3.28 -1.79
N THR A 176 -2.19 2.58 -0.88
CA THR A 176 -2.70 2.33 0.48
C THR A 176 -2.92 3.65 1.23
N GLN A 177 -1.96 4.58 1.14
CA GLN A 177 -2.04 5.95 1.67
C GLN A 177 -3.29 6.66 1.16
N THR A 178 -3.50 6.63 -0.16
CA THR A 178 -4.66 7.28 -0.80
C THR A 178 -5.98 6.62 -0.37
N ALA A 179 -6.04 5.29 -0.35
CA ALA A 179 -7.23 4.53 0.02
C ALA A 179 -7.66 4.80 1.47
N LEU A 180 -6.71 4.77 2.42
CA LEU A 180 -6.99 5.05 3.83
C LEU A 180 -7.38 6.51 4.06
N GLN A 181 -6.74 7.46 3.37
CA GLN A 181 -7.12 8.87 3.42
C GLN A 181 -8.56 9.07 2.91
N GLN A 182 -8.94 8.44 1.80
CA GLN A 182 -10.32 8.51 1.29
C GLN A 182 -11.33 7.92 2.27
N ALA A 183 -11.01 6.80 2.89
CA ALA A 183 -11.87 6.18 3.91
C ALA A 183 -12.05 7.08 5.14
N ALA A 184 -10.95 7.65 5.66
CA ALA A 184 -10.99 8.57 6.80
C ALA A 184 -11.82 9.83 6.50
N LEU A 185 -11.56 10.50 5.36
CA LEU A 185 -12.31 11.68 4.95
C LEU A 185 -13.81 11.41 4.80
N LYS A 186 -14.17 10.26 4.21
CA LYS A 186 -15.58 9.88 4.05
C LYS A 186 -16.29 9.78 5.40
N LEU A 187 -15.66 9.17 6.40
CA LEU A 187 -16.23 9.03 7.74
C LEU A 187 -16.34 10.39 8.44
N ASP A 188 -15.33 11.25 8.32
CA ASP A 188 -15.37 12.58 8.92
C ASP A 188 -16.43 13.48 8.31
N PHE A 189 -16.64 13.42 6.98
CA PHE A 189 -17.74 14.15 6.35
C PHE A 189 -19.11 13.64 6.80
N GLN A 190 -19.30 12.33 6.94
CA GLN A 190 -20.55 11.76 7.44
C GLN A 190 -20.84 12.22 8.88
N ARG A 191 -19.83 12.18 9.74
CA ARG A 191 -19.90 12.65 11.12
C ARG A 191 -20.19 14.16 11.20
N SER A 192 -19.41 14.97 10.51
CA SER A 192 -19.54 16.43 10.48
C SER A 192 -20.92 16.86 9.94
N SER A 193 -21.42 16.20 8.90
CA SER A 193 -22.77 16.44 8.37
C SER A 193 -23.87 16.07 9.36
N GLY A 194 -23.74 14.93 10.06
CA GLY A 194 -24.69 14.51 11.09
C GLY A 194 -24.74 15.50 12.25
N ASN A 195 -23.57 15.93 12.70
CA ASN A 195 -23.37 16.94 13.72
C ASN A 195 -23.99 18.30 13.36
N THR A 196 -23.73 18.78 12.13
CA THR A 196 -24.33 20.01 11.61
C THR A 196 -25.86 19.92 11.56
N SER A 197 -26.40 18.76 11.18
CA SER A 197 -27.84 18.56 11.08
C SER A 197 -28.53 18.62 12.45
N LEU A 198 -27.91 18.06 13.50
CA LEU A 198 -28.43 18.14 14.87
C LEU A 198 -28.50 19.58 15.39
N SER A 199 -27.48 20.40 15.10
CA SER A 199 -27.46 21.82 15.46
C SER A 199 -28.63 22.60 14.84
N LEU A 200 -29.01 22.29 13.59
CA LEU A 200 -30.09 22.99 12.89
C LEU A 200 -31.51 22.65 13.39
N ILE A 201 -31.71 21.49 14.04
CA ILE A 201 -33.05 21.01 14.41
C ILE A 201 -33.53 21.61 15.73
N ASP A 202 -32.69 21.66 16.76
CA ASP A 202 -33.12 21.98 18.14
C ASP A 202 -32.12 22.87 18.91
N ASP A 203 -31.00 23.28 18.30
CA ASP A 203 -29.91 24.07 18.92
C ASP A 203 -29.43 23.54 20.29
N SER A 204 -29.69 22.27 20.60
CA SER A 204 -29.25 21.57 21.81
C SER A 204 -27.79 21.12 21.74
N TRP A 205 -27.01 21.80 20.89
CA TRP A 205 -25.63 21.47 20.58
C TRP A 205 -24.71 21.82 21.76
N ASP A 206 -23.97 20.82 22.27
CA ASP A 206 -22.97 21.07 23.32
C ASP A 206 -21.69 21.68 22.71
N TYR A 207 -21.74 23.00 22.49
CA TYR A 207 -20.61 23.77 21.96
C TYR A 207 -19.34 23.66 22.83
N THR A 208 -19.49 23.44 24.13
CA THR A 208 -18.33 23.31 25.04
C THR A 208 -17.63 21.98 24.84
N ARG A 209 -18.39 20.89 24.70
CA ARG A 209 -17.83 19.58 24.33
C ARG A 209 -17.28 19.58 22.91
N ALA A 210 -18.01 20.12 21.93
CA ALA A 210 -17.52 20.21 20.56
C ALA A 210 -16.15 20.92 20.46
N ARG A 211 -15.94 22.01 21.21
CA ARG A 211 -14.64 22.69 21.24
C ARG A 211 -13.53 21.89 21.92
N ARG A 212 -13.86 21.06 22.92
CA ARG A 212 -12.88 20.16 23.56
C ARG A 212 -12.51 19.02 22.62
N ASP A 213 -13.51 18.43 21.97
CA ASP A 213 -13.35 17.36 21.00
C ASP A 213 -12.46 17.81 19.83
N ALA A 214 -12.69 19.01 19.28
CA ALA A 214 -11.85 19.58 18.23
C ALA A 214 -10.38 19.73 18.63
N ARG A 215 -10.10 20.28 19.83
CA ARG A 215 -8.72 20.42 20.31
C ARG A 215 -8.05 19.07 20.54
N HIS A 216 -8.80 18.12 21.10
CA HIS A 216 -8.29 16.78 21.34
C HIS A 216 -7.92 16.09 20.03
N ALA A 217 -8.75 16.26 18.99
CA ALA A 217 -8.45 15.80 17.65
C ALA A 217 -7.17 16.42 17.07
N ASP A 218 -7.01 17.74 17.16
CA ASP A 218 -5.81 18.45 16.70
C ASP A 218 -4.54 17.93 17.42
N ASP A 219 -4.63 17.67 18.73
CA ASP A 219 -3.54 17.11 19.53
C ASP A 219 -3.17 15.70 19.06
N LEU A 220 -4.17 14.84 18.80
CA LEU A 220 -3.96 13.47 18.30
C LEU A 220 -3.36 13.47 16.89
N ASP A 221 -3.85 14.33 16.00
CA ASP A 221 -3.33 14.44 14.63
C ASP A 221 -1.89 14.96 14.63
N SER A 222 -1.57 15.91 15.52
CA SER A 222 -0.19 16.38 15.72
C SER A 222 0.73 15.31 16.31
N GLN A 223 0.22 14.38 17.11
CA GLN A 223 0.98 13.24 17.61
C GLN A 223 1.22 12.21 16.50
N ARG A 224 0.19 11.88 15.73
CA ARG A 224 0.28 10.96 14.57
C ARG A 224 1.25 11.47 13.52
N LEU A 225 1.21 12.77 13.21
CA LEU A 225 2.13 13.38 12.25
C LEU A 225 3.59 13.21 12.70
N ARG A 226 3.90 13.57 13.94
CA ARG A 226 5.25 13.38 14.50
C ARG A 226 5.67 11.91 14.53
N ALA A 227 4.74 11.00 14.81
CA ALA A 227 5.01 9.57 14.78
C ALA A 227 5.31 9.08 13.36
N ALA A 228 4.57 9.53 12.35
CA ALA A 228 4.81 9.20 10.95
C ALA A 228 6.13 9.76 10.44
N GLU A 229 6.46 11.02 10.77
CA GLU A 229 7.73 11.65 10.43
C GLU A 229 8.92 10.93 11.10
N ALA A 230 8.79 10.55 12.37
CA ALA A 230 9.83 9.82 13.10
C ALA A 230 10.09 8.42 12.53
N ARG A 231 9.12 7.85 11.79
CA ARG A 231 9.26 6.57 11.09
C ARG A 231 9.71 6.73 9.64
N ALA A 232 9.93 7.95 9.12
CA ALA A 232 10.38 8.13 7.74
C ALA A 232 11.60 7.24 7.42
N PHE A 233 11.62 6.64 6.23
CA PHE A 233 12.73 5.77 5.84
C PHE A 233 14.05 6.54 5.83
N VAL A 234 15.07 5.95 6.45
CA VAL A 234 16.46 6.44 6.40
C VAL A 234 17.32 5.29 5.92
N GLU A 235 18.02 5.51 4.82
CA GLU A 235 18.95 4.51 4.27
C GLU A 235 20.07 4.22 5.28
N ARG A 236 20.32 2.93 5.53
CA ARG A 236 21.41 2.50 6.41
C ARG A 236 22.75 2.85 5.74
N PRO A 237 23.63 3.62 6.40
CA PRO A 237 24.94 3.92 5.85
C PRO A 237 25.74 2.64 5.57
N GLY A 238 26.26 2.51 4.36
CA GLY A 238 27.09 1.37 3.95
C GLY A 238 26.33 0.10 3.60
N ALA A 239 24.99 0.14 3.46
CA ALA A 239 24.21 -0.99 2.96
C ALA A 239 24.72 -1.46 1.59
N GLY A 240 24.87 -2.78 1.43
CA GLY A 240 25.38 -3.37 0.19
C GLY A 240 24.45 -3.16 -1.00
N THR A 241 25.02 -2.78 -2.14
CA THR A 241 24.33 -2.60 -3.43
C THR A 241 24.49 -3.80 -4.38
N THR A 242 25.21 -4.83 -3.95
CA THR A 242 25.40 -6.07 -4.72
C THR A 242 24.13 -6.89 -4.72
N LEU A 243 23.71 -7.36 -5.90
CA LEU A 243 22.57 -8.27 -6.04
C LEU A 243 22.90 -9.65 -5.49
N LEU A 244 22.13 -10.09 -4.51
CA LEU A 244 22.25 -11.40 -3.88
C LEU A 244 20.92 -12.16 -3.98
N PRO A 245 20.92 -13.50 -3.88
CA PRO A 245 19.68 -14.26 -3.67
C PRO A 245 18.89 -13.70 -2.49
N CYS A 246 17.56 -13.62 -2.65
CA CYS A 246 16.69 -13.27 -1.54
C CYS A 246 16.89 -14.25 -0.37
N PRO A 247 16.64 -13.83 0.90
CA PRO A 247 16.68 -14.73 2.05
C PRO A 247 15.83 -15.98 1.81
N PRO A 248 16.16 -17.15 2.37
CA PRO A 248 15.40 -18.38 2.12
C PRO A 248 13.89 -18.21 2.33
N LEU A 249 13.06 -18.82 1.49
CA LEU A 249 11.61 -18.77 1.64
C LEU A 249 11.19 -19.31 3.02
N GLY A 250 10.38 -18.55 3.74
CA GLY A 250 9.95 -18.85 5.10
C GLY A 250 10.93 -18.40 6.19
N SER A 251 12.09 -17.84 5.85
CA SER A 251 13.07 -17.34 6.84
C SER A 251 12.76 -15.93 7.34
N ILE A 252 12.03 -15.13 6.56
CA ILE A 252 11.65 -13.77 6.95
C ILE A 252 10.39 -13.82 7.83
N THR A 253 10.46 -13.17 8.99
CA THR A 253 9.26 -12.81 9.74
C THR A 253 8.64 -11.59 9.08
N TYR A 254 7.44 -11.72 8.53
CA TYR A 254 6.74 -10.59 7.93
C TYR A 254 6.51 -9.48 8.97
N PRO A 255 6.79 -8.19 8.65
CA PRO A 255 6.66 -7.09 9.58
C PRO A 255 5.32 -7.09 10.32
N ALA A 256 5.38 -6.89 11.63
CA ALA A 256 4.22 -6.94 12.52
C ALA A 256 3.49 -5.60 12.61
#